data_AF-A0A1F6PB40-F1
#
_entry.id   AF-A0A1F6PB40-F1
#
_cell.length_a   1.000
_cell.length_b   1.000
_cell.length_c   1.000
_cell.angle_alpha   90.00
_cell.angle_beta   90.00
_cell.angle_gamma   90.00
#
_symmetry.space_group_name_H-M   'P 1'
#
loop_
_entity.id
_entity.type
_entity.pdbx_description
1 polymer ?
#
loop_
_entity_poly.entity_id
_entity_poly.type
_entity_poly.pdbx_seq_one_letter_code
_entity_poly.pdbx_strand_id
1 'polypeptide(L)'
;MSIKTRDKKGLESGIALLSGESVSQKGVLPLDRSVSFSFSSGLLSDAIHLLGLDRSLKGRNQLQLISWALIGETANPFVGPHTFCHTRWNHSLLAAAIFQLIGAKVRVGERELVVGQLAALLHDMWLLSGGDSWKSANQQKAMAGQLSMCDEDDGFMQKMLQLNGKEWRKLCKRHGLNAHVTLKEVQSIVWGNGLRGQIQEIADTASYMLGDLAEISRIANRHGVENFGKILSFANDNPWDIWHYTHLVDDKVVVLKPEVLENFLWLRALLWGGVYNTPATKFLELLMHKVVYPYLVEEGMVDLKGLLKQDDAWLWNIVEDVFGWPSDAVFNLDLLGGWPMRREFDFKKDLLECENELRAKGCFTLVVDPGDFQISKSKTDKYNVLDRYGKAVPYSLGFPVQSAVLEESFKKRVNYHRFQLYWVENPQNITPQFEKAWARAVHRWHSEQE
;
A
#
# COMPACT_ATOMS: atom_id res chain seq x y z
N MET A 1 7.72 -16.29 17.21
CA MET A 1 7.29 -16.38 15.80
C MET A 1 8.41 -17.05 15.02
N SER A 2 8.14 -18.13 14.30
CA SER A 2 9.11 -18.78 13.42
C SER A 2 8.67 -18.53 11.98
N ILE A 3 9.56 -17.96 11.16
CA ILE A 3 9.40 -17.92 9.71
C ILE A 3 10.08 -19.18 9.17
N LYS A 4 9.33 -20.06 8.52
CA LYS A 4 9.92 -21.11 7.67
C LYS A 4 9.79 -20.68 6.22
N THR A 5 10.90 -20.33 5.59
CA THR A 5 10.98 -20.27 4.13
C THR A 5 11.12 -21.69 3.61
N ARG A 6 10.29 -22.06 2.63
CA ARG A 6 10.33 -23.40 2.03
C ARG A 6 11.27 -23.35 0.83
N ASP A 7 12.57 -23.23 1.09
CA ASP A 7 13.56 -23.40 0.03
C ASP A 7 13.53 -24.85 -0.45
N LYS A 8 13.03 -25.08 -1.66
CA LYS A 8 13.23 -26.34 -2.38
C LYS A 8 14.67 -26.39 -2.88
N LYS A 9 15.61 -26.61 -1.96
CA LYS A 9 16.91 -27.28 -2.16
C LYS A 9 17.62 -27.30 -0.80
N GLY A 10 17.54 -28.45 -0.12
CA GLY A 10 18.52 -28.75 0.91
C GLY A 10 19.87 -29.03 0.26
N LEU A 11 20.94 -28.45 0.80
CA LEU A 11 22.12 -29.17 1.31
C LEU A 11 23.19 -28.15 1.78
N GLU A 12 23.65 -28.38 3.01
CA GLU A 12 25.03 -28.33 3.51
C GLU A 12 25.97 -27.13 3.25
N SER A 13 26.69 -26.83 4.33
CA SER A 13 27.89 -26.01 4.45
C SER A 13 28.88 -26.13 3.28
N GLY A 14 29.40 -25.00 2.81
CA GLY A 14 30.60 -24.99 1.97
C GLY A 14 30.82 -23.66 1.24
N ILE A 15 31.95 -23.02 1.52
CA ILE A 15 32.51 -21.94 0.70
C ILE A 15 32.79 -22.51 -0.69
N ALA A 16 32.25 -21.90 -1.75
CA ALA A 16 32.78 -22.05 -3.09
C ALA A 16 32.47 -20.81 -3.96
N LEU A 17 33.55 -20.22 -4.45
CA LEU A 17 33.65 -19.27 -5.55
C LEU A 17 33.27 -19.92 -6.91
N LEU A 18 33.24 -19.06 -7.95
CA LEU A 18 33.19 -19.35 -9.40
C LEU A 18 31.78 -19.53 -9.97
N SER A 19 31.46 -19.15 -11.20
CA SER A 19 32.06 -18.36 -12.28
C SER A 19 30.96 -18.26 -13.34
N GLY A 20 31.00 -17.22 -14.18
CA GLY A 20 29.98 -16.98 -15.20
C GLY A 20 29.86 -18.10 -16.24
N GLU A 21 28.61 -18.39 -16.61
CA GLU A 21 28.21 -18.89 -17.92
C GLU A 21 26.79 -18.39 -18.22
N SER A 22 26.57 -18.01 -19.47
CA SER A 22 25.35 -17.42 -20.02
C SER A 22 24.18 -18.40 -19.99
N VAL A 23 23.02 -17.93 -19.53
CA VAL A 23 21.77 -18.70 -19.57
C VAL A 23 20.79 -18.03 -20.54
N SER A 24 20.51 -18.75 -21.62
CA SER A 24 19.42 -18.55 -22.57
C SER A 24 18.08 -18.38 -21.87
N GLN A 25 17.22 -17.50 -22.40
CA GLN A 25 15.82 -17.30 -22.02
C GLN A 25 15.12 -18.64 -21.65
N LYS A 26 14.96 -18.88 -20.35
CA LYS A 26 14.13 -19.94 -19.77
C LYS A 26 13.17 -19.30 -18.77
N GLY A 27 11.91 -19.73 -18.87
CA GLY A 27 10.74 -19.09 -18.28
C GLY A 27 10.87 -18.68 -16.82
N VAL A 28 10.29 -17.52 -16.53
CA VAL A 28 10.20 -16.91 -15.21
C VAL A 28 9.46 -17.85 -14.24
N LEU A 29 10.18 -18.54 -13.34
CA LEU A 29 9.67 -19.23 -12.14
C LEU A 29 10.80 -19.45 -11.11
N PRO A 30 10.58 -19.40 -9.77
CA PRO A 30 9.59 -18.60 -9.05
C PRO A 30 10.17 -17.84 -7.82
N LEU A 31 9.64 -16.66 -7.53
CA LEU A 31 9.64 -16.07 -6.19
C LEU A 31 8.59 -16.79 -5.33
N ASP A 32 8.73 -18.10 -5.11
CA ASP A 32 7.83 -18.88 -4.23
C ASP A 32 8.34 -18.79 -2.78
N ARG A 33 8.23 -17.59 -2.21
CA ARG A 33 8.51 -17.35 -0.79
C ARG A 33 7.22 -17.54 0.01
N SER A 34 6.73 -18.77 0.09
CA SER A 34 5.60 -19.08 0.98
C SER A 34 6.02 -18.83 2.43
N VAL A 35 5.39 -17.86 3.09
CA VAL A 35 5.61 -17.60 4.52
C VAL A 35 4.48 -18.21 5.33
N SER A 36 4.84 -19.02 6.32
CA SER A 36 3.90 -19.55 7.31
C SER A 36 4.23 -18.98 8.69
N PHE A 37 3.18 -18.70 9.47
CA PHE A 37 3.31 -18.13 10.80
C PHE A 37 2.80 -19.09 11.85
N SER A 38 3.61 -19.37 12.86
CA SER A 38 3.20 -20.06 14.07
C SER A 38 3.39 -19.14 15.28
N PHE A 39 2.32 -18.96 16.06
CA PHE A 39 2.32 -18.16 17.29
C PHE A 39 2.38 -19.08 18.50
N SER A 40 3.35 -18.83 19.37
CA SER A 40 3.30 -19.30 20.75
C SER A 40 2.40 -18.38 21.56
N SER A 41 1.81 -18.89 22.64
CA SER A 41 1.14 -18.04 23.64
C SER A 41 2.09 -16.93 24.11
N GLY A 42 1.60 -15.70 24.20
CA GLY A 42 2.41 -14.53 24.58
C GLY A 42 1.78 -13.21 24.15
N LEU A 43 2.53 -12.11 24.30
CA LEU A 43 2.04 -10.75 24.06
C LEU A 43 1.39 -10.56 22.68
N LEU A 44 2.06 -11.00 21.60
CA LEU A 44 1.54 -10.82 20.24
C LEU A 44 0.27 -11.63 19.99
N SER A 45 0.21 -12.88 20.45
CA SER A 45 -0.99 -13.71 20.34
C SER A 45 -2.16 -13.12 21.13
N ASP A 46 -1.90 -12.62 22.33
CA ASP A 46 -2.91 -11.93 23.12
C ASP A 46 -3.35 -10.61 22.49
N ALA A 47 -2.43 -9.86 21.87
CA ALA A 47 -2.75 -8.62 21.16
C ALA A 47 -3.68 -8.90 19.96
N ILE A 48 -3.36 -9.92 19.17
CA ILE A 48 -4.20 -10.39 18.05
C ILE A 48 -5.63 -10.64 18.54
N HIS A 49 -5.79 -11.43 19.60
CA HIS A 49 -7.12 -11.81 20.09
C HIS A 49 -7.85 -10.69 20.83
N LEU A 50 -7.18 -9.98 21.73
CA LEU A 50 -7.82 -8.94 22.55
C LEU A 50 -8.16 -7.70 21.74
N LEU A 51 -7.35 -7.34 20.74
CA LEU A 51 -7.57 -6.17 19.89
C LEU A 51 -8.31 -6.52 18.59
N GLY A 52 -8.64 -7.79 18.37
CA GLY A 52 -9.42 -8.26 17.21
C GLY A 52 -8.71 -8.08 15.88
N LEU A 53 -7.36 -8.13 15.87
CA LEU A 53 -6.56 -7.84 14.68
C LEU A 53 -6.76 -8.86 13.56
N ASP A 54 -7.02 -10.11 13.91
CA ASP A 54 -7.27 -11.16 12.94
C ASP A 54 -8.58 -10.89 12.18
N ARG A 55 -9.63 -10.44 12.85
CA ARG A 55 -10.88 -10.07 12.20
C ARG A 55 -10.70 -8.81 11.35
N SER A 56 -10.08 -7.76 11.88
CA SER A 56 -9.99 -6.47 11.17
C SER A 56 -9.04 -6.53 9.97
N LEU A 57 -7.89 -7.20 10.09
CA LEU A 57 -6.86 -7.16 9.06
C LEU A 57 -6.99 -8.28 8.01
N LYS A 58 -7.59 -9.44 8.34
CA LYS A 58 -7.81 -10.51 7.34
C LYS A 58 -8.90 -10.16 6.34
N GLY A 59 -9.85 -9.32 6.75
CA GLY A 59 -10.91 -8.84 5.89
C GLY A 59 -10.50 -7.65 5.01
N ARG A 60 -9.25 -7.18 5.07
CA ARG A 60 -8.78 -6.01 4.33
C ARG A 60 -7.64 -6.41 3.39
N ASN A 61 -7.83 -6.19 2.10
CA ASN A 61 -6.79 -6.46 1.11
C ASN A 61 -5.60 -5.50 1.32
N GLN A 62 -4.38 -5.92 1.00
CA GLN A 62 -3.22 -5.03 1.10
C GLN A 62 -3.30 -3.92 0.04
N LEU A 63 -3.63 -4.32 -1.19
CA LEU A 63 -3.72 -3.47 -2.37
C LEU A 63 -5.19 -3.28 -2.75
N GLN A 64 -5.94 -2.53 -1.93
CA GLN A 64 -7.35 -2.25 -2.22
C GLN A 64 -7.51 -1.49 -3.54
N LEU A 65 -8.42 -1.95 -4.41
CA LEU A 65 -8.76 -1.35 -5.71
C LEU A 65 -7.58 -1.23 -6.70
N ILE A 66 -6.44 -1.85 -6.41
CA ILE A 66 -5.31 -1.92 -7.33
C ILE A 66 -5.57 -3.01 -8.35
N SER A 67 -5.46 -2.62 -9.62
CA SER A 67 -5.67 -3.50 -10.75
C SER A 67 -4.37 -4.02 -11.31
N TRP A 68 -4.32 -5.32 -11.62
CA TRP A 68 -3.20 -5.92 -12.35
C TRP A 68 -3.30 -5.75 -13.88
N ALA A 69 -4.41 -5.21 -14.38
CA ALA A 69 -4.62 -4.92 -15.79
C ALA A 69 -4.10 -3.52 -16.17
N LEU A 70 -4.04 -3.23 -17.47
CA LEU A 70 -3.63 -1.93 -18.01
C LEU A 70 -4.77 -1.28 -18.80
N ILE A 71 -4.85 0.05 -18.74
CA ILE A 71 -5.74 0.86 -19.58
C ILE A 71 -4.95 1.38 -20.78
N GLY A 72 -5.53 1.25 -21.98
CA GLY A 72 -4.99 1.83 -23.21
C GLY A 72 -5.96 1.62 -24.38
N GLU A 73 -5.76 2.38 -25.46
CA GLU A 73 -6.60 2.33 -26.67
C GLU A 73 -6.56 0.95 -27.37
N THR A 74 -5.53 0.14 -27.09
CA THR A 74 -5.30 -1.19 -27.69
C THR A 74 -5.18 -2.32 -26.67
N ALA A 75 -5.55 -2.08 -25.41
CA ALA A 75 -5.44 -3.09 -24.37
C ALA A 75 -6.37 -4.28 -24.68
N ASN A 76 -5.83 -5.51 -24.65
CA ASN A 76 -6.64 -6.71 -24.74
C ASN A 76 -7.38 -6.90 -23.39
N PRO A 77 -8.71 -6.79 -23.34
CA PRO A 77 -9.43 -6.87 -22.07
C PRO A 77 -9.32 -8.29 -21.51
N PHE A 78 -8.83 -8.40 -20.28
CA PHE A 78 -8.90 -9.65 -19.55
C PHE A 78 -10.30 -9.81 -18.93
N VAL A 79 -10.75 -11.04 -18.72
CA VAL A 79 -11.95 -11.32 -17.92
C VAL A 79 -11.56 -11.25 -16.44
N GLY A 80 -12.29 -10.46 -15.65
CA GLY A 80 -12.00 -10.18 -14.23
C GLY A 80 -12.14 -11.38 -13.27
N PRO A 81 -11.97 -11.16 -11.95
CA PRO A 81 -11.65 -9.89 -11.27
C PRO A 81 -10.17 -9.49 -11.39
N HIS A 82 -9.91 -8.18 -11.45
CA HIS A 82 -8.55 -7.65 -11.67
C HIS A 82 -7.77 -7.33 -10.40
N THR A 83 -7.98 -8.06 -9.30
CA THR A 83 -7.45 -7.71 -7.98
C THR A 83 -6.31 -8.59 -7.47
N PHE A 84 -5.54 -8.04 -6.53
CA PHE A 84 -4.61 -8.78 -5.68
C PHE A 84 -5.35 -9.29 -4.42
N CYS A 85 -5.02 -10.49 -3.94
CA CYS A 85 -5.82 -11.18 -2.91
C CYS A 85 -5.16 -11.22 -1.52
N HIS A 86 -3.90 -10.81 -1.40
CA HIS A 86 -3.23 -10.80 -0.11
C HIS A 86 -3.75 -9.66 0.79
N THR A 87 -3.66 -9.88 2.10
CA THR A 87 -4.35 -9.04 3.09
C THR A 87 -3.39 -8.26 3.97
N ARG A 88 -3.88 -7.20 4.59
CA ARG A 88 -3.15 -6.42 5.62
C ARG A 88 -2.70 -7.30 6.78
N TRP A 89 -3.43 -8.38 7.06
CA TRP A 89 -3.02 -9.38 8.04
C TRP A 89 -1.67 -10.01 7.71
N ASN A 90 -1.46 -10.42 6.45
CA ASN A 90 -0.17 -10.98 6.03
C ASN A 90 0.94 -9.95 6.19
N HIS A 91 0.66 -8.72 5.77
CA HIS A 91 1.59 -7.60 5.83
C HIS A 91 2.01 -7.27 7.27
N SER A 92 1.07 -7.03 8.20
CA SER A 92 1.40 -6.69 9.59
C SER A 92 2.15 -7.80 10.33
N LEU A 93 1.87 -9.06 10.00
CA LEU A 93 2.64 -10.20 10.53
C LEU A 93 4.07 -10.23 9.98
N LEU A 94 4.25 -10.03 8.67
CA LEU A 94 5.57 -9.92 8.06
C LEU A 94 6.36 -8.73 8.64
N ALA A 95 5.73 -7.56 8.79
CA ALA A 95 6.34 -6.38 9.39
C ALA A 95 6.84 -6.67 10.80
N ALA A 96 6.01 -7.27 11.66
CA ALA A 96 6.43 -7.64 13.02
C ALA A 96 7.61 -8.63 13.05
N ALA A 97 7.65 -9.56 12.10
CA ALA A 97 8.73 -10.53 12.01
C ALA A 97 10.03 -9.92 11.48
N ILE A 98 9.97 -9.05 10.46
CA ILE A 98 11.13 -8.32 9.94
C ILE A 98 11.66 -7.34 11.00
N PHE A 99 10.76 -6.67 11.73
CA PHE A 99 11.13 -5.83 12.87
C PHE A 99 11.97 -6.62 13.88
N GLN A 100 11.53 -7.83 14.24
CA GLN A 100 12.28 -8.72 15.14
C GLN A 100 13.68 -9.04 14.61
N LEU A 101 13.78 -9.39 13.32
CA LEU A 101 15.05 -9.75 12.70
C LEU A 101 16.05 -8.59 12.71
N ILE A 102 15.61 -7.40 12.33
CA ILE A 102 16.44 -6.19 12.35
C ILE A 102 16.79 -5.82 13.78
N GLY A 103 15.79 -5.76 14.67
CA GLY A 103 15.95 -5.36 16.07
C GLY A 103 16.93 -6.25 16.84
N ALA A 104 16.83 -7.58 16.66
CA ALA A 104 17.77 -8.52 17.27
C ALA A 104 19.20 -8.32 16.71
N LYS A 105 19.33 -8.10 15.39
CA LYS A 105 20.62 -7.89 14.75
C LYS A 105 21.31 -6.61 15.22
N VAL A 106 20.55 -5.52 15.39
CA VAL A 106 21.05 -4.24 15.90
C VAL A 106 21.06 -4.15 17.43
N ARG A 107 20.78 -5.28 18.12
CA ARG A 107 20.85 -5.46 19.58
C ARG A 107 19.94 -4.53 20.38
N VAL A 108 18.72 -4.28 19.87
CA VAL A 108 17.65 -3.63 20.65
C VAL A 108 17.36 -4.45 21.90
N GLY A 109 17.15 -3.80 23.04
CA GLY A 109 16.86 -4.49 24.30
C GLY A 109 15.59 -5.33 24.21
N GLU A 110 15.53 -6.46 24.92
CA GLU A 110 14.42 -7.42 24.80
C GLU A 110 13.03 -6.79 24.99
N ARG A 111 12.86 -5.96 26.03
CA ARG A 111 11.60 -5.23 26.25
C ARG A 111 11.27 -4.30 25.09
N GLU A 112 12.24 -3.54 24.62
CA GLU A 112 12.07 -2.56 23.54
C GLU A 112 11.71 -3.26 22.23
N LEU A 113 12.30 -4.42 21.99
CA LEU A 113 12.07 -5.29 20.86
C LEU A 113 10.64 -5.85 20.87
N VAL A 114 10.15 -6.31 22.02
CA VAL A 114 8.77 -6.76 22.21
C VAL A 114 7.75 -5.65 21.97
N VAL A 115 8.01 -4.43 22.48
CA VAL A 115 7.14 -3.26 22.20
C VAL A 115 7.21 -2.87 20.72
N GLY A 116 8.38 -2.98 20.09
CA GLY A 116 8.56 -2.71 18.67
C GLY A 116 7.82 -3.69 17.76
N GLN A 117 7.87 -4.99 18.06
CA GLN A 117 7.03 -5.99 17.38
C GLN A 117 5.55 -5.70 17.52
N LEU A 118 5.11 -5.29 18.72
CA LEU A 118 3.73 -4.90 18.96
C LEU A 118 3.34 -3.68 18.11
N ALA A 119 4.21 -2.66 18.02
CA ALA A 119 3.98 -1.51 17.16
C ALA A 119 3.90 -1.90 15.68
N ALA A 120 4.83 -2.73 15.21
CA ALA A 120 4.85 -3.26 13.85
C ALA A 120 3.60 -4.07 13.51
N LEU A 121 3.06 -4.82 14.47
CA LEU A 121 1.82 -5.56 14.30
C LEU A 121 0.58 -4.65 14.23
N LEU A 122 0.63 -3.50 14.90
CA LEU A 122 -0.52 -2.60 15.07
C LEU A 122 -0.54 -1.42 14.09
N HIS A 123 0.54 -1.15 13.36
CA HIS A 123 0.65 0.10 12.58
C HIS A 123 -0.53 0.29 11.59
N ASP A 124 -0.98 -0.78 10.95
CA ASP A 124 -2.10 -0.77 10.00
C ASP A 124 -3.48 -1.05 10.63
N MET A 125 -3.59 -1.18 11.96
CA MET A 125 -4.82 -1.66 12.60
C MET A 125 -6.05 -0.77 12.36
N TRP A 126 -5.81 0.51 12.06
CA TRP A 126 -6.84 1.53 11.85
C TRP A 126 -7.16 1.80 10.38
N LEU A 127 -6.51 1.09 9.45
CA LEU A 127 -6.84 1.22 8.03
C LEU A 127 -8.32 0.89 7.81
N LEU A 128 -9.05 1.75 7.11
CA LEU A 128 -10.47 1.55 6.84
C LEU A 128 -10.69 0.42 5.82
N SER A 129 -11.88 -0.17 5.84
CA SER A 129 -12.36 -0.98 4.70
C SER A 129 -12.34 -0.11 3.44
N GLY A 130 -11.82 -0.60 2.32
CA GLY A 130 -11.56 0.20 1.12
C GLY A 130 -10.23 0.98 1.14
N GLY A 131 -9.43 0.85 2.21
CA GLY A 131 -8.03 1.25 2.25
C GLY A 131 -7.75 2.75 2.08
N ASP A 132 -6.62 3.04 1.43
CA ASP A 132 -6.09 4.40 1.23
C ASP A 132 -7.02 5.32 0.42
N SER A 133 -7.97 4.77 -0.34
CA SER A 133 -8.95 5.53 -1.12
C SER A 133 -9.87 6.40 -0.24
N TRP A 134 -9.92 6.16 1.07
CA TRP A 134 -10.64 7.01 2.04
C TRP A 134 -9.85 8.22 2.54
N LYS A 135 -8.52 8.23 2.44
CA LYS A 135 -7.64 9.27 3.03
C LYS A 135 -8.02 10.68 2.59
N SER A 136 -8.41 10.83 1.33
CA SER A 136 -8.83 12.10 0.73
C SER A 136 -10.34 12.32 0.74
N ALA A 137 -11.15 11.26 0.87
CA ALA A 137 -12.62 11.32 0.84
C ALA A 137 -13.22 12.21 1.96
N ASN A 138 -12.42 12.56 2.96
CA ASN A 138 -12.87 13.29 4.14
C ASN A 138 -11.95 14.45 4.56
N GLN A 139 -11.05 14.90 3.67
CA GLN A 139 -10.15 16.04 3.93
C GLN A 139 -10.92 17.31 4.34
N GLN A 140 -12.13 17.52 3.80
CA GLN A 140 -12.99 18.65 4.17
C GLN A 140 -13.42 18.64 5.65
N LYS A 141 -13.55 17.47 6.31
CA LYS A 141 -13.88 17.40 7.76
C LYS A 141 -12.64 17.49 8.66
N ALA A 142 -11.48 17.01 8.20
CA ALA A 142 -10.21 17.15 8.91
C ALA A 142 -9.79 18.64 9.05
N MET A 143 -10.12 19.49 8.06
CA MET A 143 -9.90 20.94 8.13
C MET A 143 -10.74 21.65 9.22
N ALA A 144 -11.76 20.99 9.78
CA ALA A 144 -12.59 21.51 10.87
C ALA A 144 -12.09 21.12 12.28
N GLY A 145 -10.84 20.63 12.41
CA GLY A 145 -10.22 20.31 13.70
C GLY A 145 -10.70 19.00 14.35
N GLN A 146 -11.39 18.15 13.59
CA GLN A 146 -11.79 16.81 14.03
C GLN A 146 -10.69 15.80 13.69
N LEU A 147 -10.47 14.83 14.59
CA LEU A 147 -9.52 13.74 14.40
C LEU A 147 -9.78 13.03 13.06
N SER A 148 -8.77 12.91 12.20
CA SER A 148 -8.95 12.22 10.92
C SER A 148 -9.14 10.73 11.18
N MET A 149 -10.39 10.26 11.05
CA MET A 149 -10.68 8.83 11.11
C MET A 149 -10.25 8.09 9.83
N CYS A 150 -9.89 8.84 8.78
CA CYS A 150 -9.51 8.29 7.47
C CYS A 150 -8.00 8.12 7.28
N ASP A 151 -7.19 8.76 8.12
CA ASP A 151 -5.73 8.57 8.15
C ASP A 151 -5.40 7.61 9.30
N GLU A 152 -4.88 6.43 9.01
CA GLU A 152 -4.59 5.38 9.99
C GLU A 152 -3.55 5.78 11.04
N ASP A 153 -2.60 6.64 10.67
CA ASP A 153 -1.50 7.11 11.54
C ASP A 153 -1.93 8.28 12.42
N ASP A 154 -2.85 9.12 11.93
CA ASP A 154 -3.38 10.24 12.68
C ASP A 154 -4.19 9.76 13.89
N GLY A 155 -3.90 10.36 15.05
CA GLY A 155 -4.65 10.09 16.26
C GLY A 155 -4.54 8.66 16.80
N PHE A 156 -3.50 7.89 16.46
CA PHE A 156 -3.35 6.47 16.83
C PHE A 156 -3.68 6.18 18.31
N MET A 157 -3.07 6.94 19.24
CA MET A 157 -3.30 6.77 20.67
C MET A 157 -4.73 7.11 21.07
N GLN A 158 -5.31 8.17 20.52
CA GLN A 158 -6.68 8.59 20.77
C GLN A 158 -7.65 7.49 20.30
N LYS A 159 -7.45 6.94 19.09
CA LYS A 159 -8.23 5.82 18.54
C LYS A 159 -8.13 4.58 19.42
N MET A 160 -6.91 4.21 19.85
CA MET A 160 -6.71 3.09 20.77
C MET A 160 -7.47 3.28 22.09
N LEU A 161 -7.40 4.46 22.70
CA LEU A 161 -8.07 4.74 23.97
C LEU A 161 -9.60 4.75 23.83
N GLN A 162 -10.12 5.31 22.73
CA GLN A 162 -11.56 5.43 22.48
C GLN A 162 -12.21 4.12 22.04
N LEU A 163 -11.54 3.35 21.18
CA LEU A 163 -12.12 2.17 20.54
C LEU A 163 -11.74 0.86 21.23
N ASN A 164 -10.52 0.76 21.76
CA ASN A 164 -9.96 -0.48 22.32
C ASN A 164 -9.37 -0.29 23.73
N GLY A 165 -9.74 0.78 24.44
CA GLY A 165 -9.05 1.17 25.68
C GLY A 165 -9.15 0.14 26.81
N LYS A 166 -10.25 -0.63 26.88
CA LYS A 166 -10.43 -1.68 27.90
C LYS A 166 -9.57 -2.89 27.58
N GLU A 167 -9.56 -3.32 26.33
CA GLU A 167 -8.82 -4.45 25.78
C GLU A 167 -7.32 -4.18 25.85
N TRP A 168 -6.89 -2.97 25.50
CA TRP A 168 -5.52 -2.49 25.65
C TRP A 168 -5.05 -2.54 27.10
N ARG A 169 -5.82 -1.99 28.05
CA ARG A 169 -5.48 -2.07 29.49
C ARG A 169 -5.38 -3.51 29.98
N LYS A 170 -6.25 -4.39 29.50
CA LYS A 170 -6.22 -5.83 29.83
C LYS A 170 -4.96 -6.50 29.28
N LEU A 171 -4.59 -6.23 28.03
CA LEU A 171 -3.36 -6.71 27.41
C LEU A 171 -2.14 -6.27 28.21
N CYS A 172 -2.02 -4.97 28.49
CA CYS A 172 -0.89 -4.43 29.25
C CYS A 172 -0.80 -5.03 30.66
N LYS A 173 -1.92 -5.14 31.38
CA LYS A 173 -1.95 -5.77 32.72
C LYS A 173 -1.47 -7.21 32.69
N ARG A 174 -1.86 -7.99 31.67
CA ARG A 174 -1.48 -9.40 31.54
C ARG A 174 0.03 -9.59 31.34
N HIS A 175 0.68 -8.64 30.67
CA HIS A 175 2.10 -8.70 30.32
C HIS A 175 2.98 -7.77 31.17
N GLY A 176 2.47 -7.25 32.28
CA GLY A 176 3.24 -6.37 33.19
C GLY A 176 3.66 -5.03 32.58
N LEU A 177 2.93 -4.55 31.56
CA LEU A 177 3.22 -3.30 30.86
C LEU A 177 2.42 -2.13 31.45
N ASN A 178 3.00 -0.93 31.44
CA ASN A 178 2.27 0.28 31.77
C ASN A 178 1.49 0.75 30.54
N ALA A 179 0.15 0.69 30.59
CA ALA A 179 -0.69 0.94 29.43
C ALA A 179 -0.49 2.31 28.77
N HIS A 180 -0.23 3.37 29.56
CA HIS A 180 -0.06 4.72 29.01
C HIS A 180 1.33 4.92 28.42
N VAL A 181 2.37 4.47 29.13
CA VAL A 181 3.77 4.56 28.67
C VAL A 181 3.95 3.72 27.41
N THR A 182 3.49 2.47 27.43
CA THR A 182 3.60 1.57 26.27
C THR A 182 2.83 2.10 25.06
N LEU A 183 1.66 2.71 25.24
CA LEU A 183 0.91 3.26 24.11
C LEU A 183 1.63 4.46 23.47
N LYS A 184 2.22 5.34 24.29
CA LYS A 184 3.08 6.43 23.77
C LYS A 184 4.30 5.90 23.03
N GLU A 185 4.93 4.84 23.53
CA GLU A 185 6.04 4.19 22.83
C GLU A 185 5.59 3.60 21.49
N VAL A 186 4.48 2.86 21.45
CA VAL A 186 3.93 2.30 20.22
C VAL A 186 3.63 3.39 19.19
N GLN A 187 2.95 4.46 19.60
CA GLN A 187 2.64 5.59 18.72
C GLN A 187 3.92 6.25 18.17
N SER A 188 4.92 6.46 19.04
CA SER A 188 6.21 7.02 18.64
C SER A 188 6.89 6.17 17.56
N ILE A 189 6.85 4.84 17.70
CA ILE A 189 7.41 3.88 16.74
C ILE A 189 6.64 3.90 15.42
N VAL A 190 5.30 3.89 15.47
CA VAL A 190 4.44 3.96 14.27
C VAL A 190 4.73 5.23 13.47
N TRP A 191 4.93 6.37 14.14
CA TRP A 191 5.33 7.62 13.51
C TRP A 191 6.79 7.69 13.05
N GLY A 192 7.53 6.59 13.10
CA GLY A 192 8.91 6.54 12.61
C GLY A 192 9.93 7.22 13.51
N ASN A 193 9.60 7.51 14.78
CA ASN A 193 10.52 8.22 15.68
C ASN A 193 11.57 7.29 16.33
N GLY A 194 12.81 7.79 16.39
CA GLY A 194 13.93 7.12 17.05
C GLY A 194 14.39 5.83 16.35
N LEU A 195 15.24 5.06 17.03
CA LEU A 195 15.82 3.82 16.48
C LEU A 195 14.73 2.81 16.08
N ARG A 196 13.75 2.58 16.97
CA ARG A 196 12.66 1.62 16.72
C ARG A 196 11.74 2.07 15.59
N GLY A 197 11.50 3.38 15.45
CA GLY A 197 10.76 3.92 14.30
C GLY A 197 11.48 3.71 12.97
N GLN A 198 12.81 3.88 12.93
CA GLN A 198 13.61 3.56 11.73
C GLN A 198 13.54 2.08 11.36
N ILE A 199 13.57 1.17 12.35
CA ILE A 199 13.38 -0.26 12.13
C ILE A 199 11.98 -0.53 11.56
N GLN A 200 10.96 0.11 12.11
CA GLN A 200 9.58 -0.05 11.66
C GLN A 200 9.39 0.37 10.19
N GLU A 201 9.94 1.52 9.78
CA GLU A 201 9.85 1.97 8.38
C GLU A 201 10.47 0.97 7.39
N ILE A 202 11.62 0.39 7.74
CA ILE A 202 12.24 -0.67 6.93
C ILE A 202 11.36 -1.91 6.91
N ALA A 203 10.84 -2.33 8.07
CA ALA A 203 10.04 -3.53 8.21
C ALA A 203 8.71 -3.46 7.46
N ASP A 204 7.99 -2.36 7.60
CA ASP A 204 6.78 -2.03 6.84
C ASP A 204 7.08 -2.10 5.34
N THR A 205 8.05 -1.30 4.85
CA THR A 205 8.35 -1.24 3.42
C THR A 205 8.74 -2.60 2.84
N ALA A 206 9.62 -3.33 3.52
CA ALA A 206 10.04 -4.65 3.10
C ALA A 206 8.87 -5.66 3.08
N SER A 207 7.98 -5.58 4.06
CA SER A 207 6.89 -6.53 4.22
C SER A 207 5.83 -6.43 3.13
N TYR A 208 5.40 -5.22 2.73
CA TYR A 208 4.46 -5.09 1.62
C TYR A 208 5.12 -5.46 0.30
N MET A 209 6.38 -5.07 0.06
CA MET A 209 7.09 -5.42 -1.19
C MET A 209 7.19 -6.95 -1.37
N LEU A 210 7.47 -7.68 -0.29
CA LEU A 210 7.46 -9.16 -0.30
C LEU A 210 6.07 -9.72 -0.66
N GLY A 211 5.01 -9.22 -0.03
CA GLY A 211 3.64 -9.67 -0.29
C GLY A 211 3.19 -9.37 -1.73
N ASP A 212 3.48 -8.17 -2.20
CA ASP A 212 3.12 -7.70 -3.54
C ASP A 212 3.83 -8.52 -4.62
N LEU A 213 5.13 -8.77 -4.46
CA LEU A 213 5.89 -9.57 -5.42
C LEU A 213 5.40 -11.02 -5.50
N ALA A 214 5.00 -11.60 -4.36
CA ALA A 214 4.42 -12.93 -4.32
C ALA A 214 3.10 -12.99 -5.11
N GLU A 215 2.22 -12.01 -4.92
CA GLU A 215 0.96 -11.96 -5.67
C GLU A 215 1.14 -11.62 -7.14
N ILE A 216 2.07 -10.71 -7.48
CA ILE A 216 2.44 -10.41 -8.85
C ILE A 216 2.94 -11.68 -9.54
N SER A 217 3.80 -12.46 -8.88
CA SER A 217 4.28 -13.74 -9.41
C SER A 217 3.12 -14.72 -9.60
N ARG A 218 2.18 -14.81 -8.65
CA ARG A 218 0.99 -15.65 -8.75
C ARG A 218 0.12 -15.27 -9.95
N ILE A 219 -0.13 -13.97 -10.16
CA ILE A 219 -0.94 -13.46 -11.27
C ILE A 219 -0.23 -13.70 -12.60
N ALA A 220 1.07 -13.40 -12.67
CA ALA A 220 1.88 -13.61 -13.88
C ALA A 220 1.89 -15.08 -14.32
N ASN A 221 1.93 -16.01 -13.35
CA ASN A 221 1.85 -17.45 -13.63
C ASN A 221 0.47 -17.88 -14.16
N ARG A 222 -0.59 -17.13 -13.85
CA ARG A 222 -1.97 -17.45 -14.25
C ARG A 222 -2.38 -16.80 -15.57
N HIS A 223 -1.93 -15.57 -15.82
CA HIS A 223 -2.41 -14.72 -16.91
C HIS A 223 -1.31 -14.29 -17.90
N GLY A 224 -0.05 -14.66 -17.65
CA GLY A 224 1.09 -14.26 -18.46
C GLY A 224 1.92 -13.15 -17.83
N VAL A 225 3.20 -13.08 -18.22
CA VAL A 225 4.21 -12.21 -17.60
C VAL A 225 4.27 -10.79 -18.16
N GLU A 226 3.53 -10.47 -19.23
CA GLU A 226 3.79 -9.28 -20.04
C GLU A 226 3.74 -7.96 -19.24
N ASN A 227 2.81 -7.84 -18.28
CA ASN A 227 2.68 -6.64 -17.44
C ASN A 227 3.73 -6.55 -16.31
N PHE A 228 4.31 -7.69 -15.89
CA PHE A 228 5.13 -7.78 -14.68
C PHE A 228 6.55 -8.28 -14.91
N GLY A 229 6.90 -8.66 -16.15
CA GLY A 229 8.17 -9.31 -16.47
C GLY A 229 9.38 -8.49 -16.04
N LYS A 230 9.33 -7.16 -16.20
CA LYS A 230 10.40 -6.28 -15.74
C LYS A 230 10.55 -6.27 -14.22
N ILE A 231 9.44 -6.24 -13.47
CA ILE A 231 9.45 -6.25 -12.00
C ILE A 231 10.00 -7.60 -11.50
N LEU A 232 9.48 -8.70 -12.03
CA LEU A 232 9.87 -10.05 -11.63
C LEU A 232 11.31 -10.39 -12.01
N SER A 233 11.75 -10.03 -13.21
CA SER A 233 13.17 -10.17 -13.62
C SER A 233 14.06 -9.38 -12.70
N PHE A 234 13.76 -8.09 -12.47
CA PHE A 234 14.56 -7.26 -11.58
C PHE A 234 14.67 -7.86 -10.17
N ALA A 235 13.55 -8.30 -9.58
CA ALA A 235 13.51 -8.88 -8.25
C ALA A 235 14.25 -10.21 -8.13
N ASN A 236 14.33 -11.01 -9.21
CA ASN A 236 15.07 -12.26 -9.24
C ASN A 236 16.58 -12.05 -9.47
N ASP A 237 16.93 -11.11 -10.34
CA ASP A 237 18.31 -10.90 -10.79
C ASP A 237 19.12 -10.05 -9.79
N ASN A 238 18.44 -9.29 -8.90
CA ASN A 238 19.09 -8.34 -8.01
C ASN A 238 18.72 -8.60 -6.54
N PRO A 239 19.70 -8.73 -5.63
CA PRO A 239 19.40 -8.84 -4.20
C PRO A 239 18.84 -7.50 -3.69
N TRP A 240 17.69 -7.55 -3.04
CA TRP A 240 16.97 -6.37 -2.51
C TRP A 240 16.53 -6.52 -1.05
N ASP A 241 16.73 -7.69 -0.43
CA ASP A 241 16.33 -7.97 0.95
C ASP A 241 17.23 -7.21 1.98
N ILE A 242 16.98 -5.91 2.19
CA ILE A 242 17.87 -5.02 2.95
C ILE A 242 18.01 -5.35 4.44
N TRP A 243 17.03 -6.03 5.05
CA TRP A 243 17.06 -6.36 6.49
C TRP A 243 18.22 -7.31 6.85
N HIS A 244 18.75 -8.07 5.89
CA HIS A 244 19.95 -8.88 6.11
C HIS A 244 21.23 -8.05 6.23
N TYR A 245 21.20 -6.77 5.86
CA TYR A 245 22.36 -5.88 5.76
C TYR A 245 22.30 -4.68 6.71
N THR A 246 21.33 -4.65 7.62
CA THR A 246 21.20 -3.58 8.63
C THR A 246 22.24 -3.70 9.76
N HIS A 247 22.69 -2.56 10.28
CA HIS A 247 23.57 -2.42 11.44
C HIS A 247 23.22 -1.16 12.23
N LEU A 248 23.64 -1.08 13.50
CA LEU A 248 23.55 0.14 14.31
C LEU A 248 24.85 0.95 14.18
N VAL A 249 24.76 2.22 13.79
CA VAL A 249 25.89 3.16 13.81
C VAL A 249 25.36 4.52 14.27
N ASP A 250 25.95 5.10 15.32
CA ASP A 250 25.55 6.39 15.89
C ASP A 250 24.02 6.54 16.09
N ASP A 251 23.40 5.55 16.74
CA ASP A 251 21.96 5.47 17.00
C ASP A 251 21.05 5.43 15.75
N LYS A 252 21.62 5.15 14.58
CA LYS A 252 20.90 4.99 13.32
C LYS A 252 20.96 3.58 12.78
N VAL A 253 19.87 3.12 12.17
CA VAL A 253 19.88 1.89 11.38
C VAL A 253 20.49 2.21 10.03
N VAL A 254 21.62 1.56 9.74
CA VAL A 254 22.39 1.72 8.51
C VAL A 254 22.37 0.45 7.68
N VAL A 255 22.16 0.57 6.37
CA VAL A 255 22.34 -0.54 5.43
C VAL A 255 23.79 -0.58 4.96
N LEU A 256 24.52 -1.64 5.33
CA LEU A 256 25.95 -1.78 5.08
C LEU A 256 26.32 -2.07 3.62
N LYS A 257 25.36 -2.52 2.81
CA LYS A 257 25.52 -2.76 1.38
C LYS A 257 24.66 -1.75 0.59
N PRO A 258 25.21 -0.59 0.22
CA PRO A 258 24.47 0.45 -0.49
C PRO A 258 23.85 -0.04 -1.80
N GLU A 259 24.49 -0.97 -2.50
CA GLU A 259 23.99 -1.57 -3.73
C GLU A 259 22.70 -2.39 -3.52
N VAL A 260 22.56 -3.05 -2.37
CA VAL A 260 21.33 -3.79 -2.02
C VAL A 260 20.21 -2.80 -1.68
N LEU A 261 20.53 -1.69 -1.01
CA LEU A 261 19.57 -0.62 -0.75
C LEU A 261 19.14 0.07 -2.05
N GLU A 262 20.07 0.29 -2.97
CA GLU A 262 19.75 0.84 -4.30
C GLU A 262 18.79 -0.09 -5.06
N ASN A 263 19.06 -1.39 -5.07
CA ASN A 263 18.17 -2.39 -5.69
C ASN A 263 16.78 -2.39 -5.02
N PHE A 264 16.72 -2.31 -3.70
CA PHE A 264 15.46 -2.20 -2.96
C PHE A 264 14.66 -0.95 -3.38
N LEU A 265 15.31 0.20 -3.49
CA LEU A 265 14.68 1.45 -3.90
C LEU A 265 14.25 1.42 -5.38
N TRP A 266 15.03 0.81 -6.26
CA TRP A 266 14.65 0.58 -7.66
C TRP A 266 13.45 -0.33 -7.80
N LEU A 267 13.43 -1.44 -7.06
CA LEU A 267 12.30 -2.36 -7.06
C LEU A 267 11.04 -1.68 -6.56
N ARG A 268 11.16 -0.87 -5.49
CA ARG A 268 10.06 -0.03 -5.00
C ARG A 268 9.58 0.97 -6.07
N ALA A 269 10.48 1.59 -6.82
CA ALA A 269 10.11 2.50 -7.93
C ALA A 269 9.42 1.74 -9.09
N LEU A 270 9.85 0.51 -9.38
CA LEU A 270 9.22 -0.35 -10.38
C LEU A 270 7.80 -0.76 -9.96
N LEU A 271 7.60 -1.16 -8.70
CA LEU A 271 6.27 -1.44 -8.15
C LEU A 271 5.39 -0.19 -8.17
N TRP A 272 5.94 0.96 -7.77
CA TRP A 272 5.22 2.23 -7.79
C TRP A 272 4.64 2.56 -9.17
N GLY A 273 5.48 2.57 -10.22
CA GLY A 273 5.00 2.91 -11.56
C GLY A 273 4.29 1.77 -12.29
N GLY A 274 4.64 0.52 -12.01
CA GLY A 274 4.12 -0.65 -12.73
C GLY A 274 2.90 -1.30 -12.09
N VAL A 275 2.56 -0.94 -10.85
CA VAL A 275 1.46 -1.55 -10.09
C VAL A 275 0.60 -0.48 -9.41
N TYR A 276 1.20 0.29 -8.49
CA TYR A 276 0.42 1.18 -7.62
C TYR A 276 -0.08 2.45 -8.32
N ASN A 277 0.60 2.87 -9.39
CA ASN A 277 0.29 4.09 -10.13
C ASN A 277 -0.06 3.82 -11.60
N THR A 278 -0.50 2.62 -11.94
CA THR A 278 -0.99 2.34 -13.29
C THR A 278 -2.31 3.10 -13.54
N PRO A 279 -2.58 3.50 -14.79
CA PRO A 279 -3.87 4.06 -15.17
C PRO A 279 -5.08 3.24 -14.70
N ALA A 280 -4.99 1.91 -14.79
CA ALA A 280 -6.04 0.99 -14.37
C ALA A 280 -6.34 1.06 -12.87
N THR A 281 -5.29 0.97 -12.05
CA THR A 281 -5.38 1.15 -10.60
C THR A 281 -6.00 2.50 -10.26
N LYS A 282 -5.53 3.57 -10.91
CA LYS A 282 -6.04 4.92 -10.67
C LYS A 282 -7.48 5.11 -11.09
N PHE A 283 -7.93 4.49 -12.19
CA PHE A 283 -9.33 4.57 -12.58
C PHE A 283 -10.28 4.06 -11.48
N LEU A 284 -10.09 2.83 -10.97
CA LEU A 284 -10.96 2.25 -9.93
C LEU A 284 -10.87 3.01 -8.61
N GLU A 285 -9.65 3.33 -8.18
CA GLU A 285 -9.40 4.11 -6.97
C GLU A 285 -10.11 5.47 -7.03
N LEU A 286 -10.03 6.17 -8.16
CA LEU A 286 -10.60 7.49 -8.34
C LEU A 286 -12.10 7.48 -8.58
N LEU A 287 -12.63 6.44 -9.23
CA LEU A 287 -14.07 6.19 -9.31
C LEU A 287 -14.65 6.09 -7.90
N MET A 288 -14.02 5.29 -7.04
CA MET A 288 -14.45 5.13 -5.66
C MET A 288 -14.32 6.45 -4.88
N HIS A 289 -13.17 7.08 -5.00
CA HIS A 289 -12.84 8.28 -4.24
C HIS A 289 -13.65 9.52 -4.64
N LYS A 290 -13.89 9.77 -5.95
CA LYS A 290 -14.53 11.01 -6.42
C LYS A 290 -16.05 10.88 -6.62
N VAL A 291 -16.55 9.66 -6.83
CA VAL A 291 -17.98 9.42 -7.14
C VAL A 291 -18.66 8.63 -6.03
N VAL A 292 -18.20 7.40 -5.76
CA VAL A 292 -18.92 6.44 -4.91
C VAL A 292 -18.87 6.82 -3.43
N TYR A 293 -17.69 6.95 -2.84
CA TYR A 293 -17.55 7.19 -1.40
C TYR A 293 -18.16 8.53 -0.94
N PRO A 294 -17.96 9.66 -1.66
CA PRO A 294 -18.63 10.91 -1.29
C PRO A 294 -20.15 10.74 -1.27
N TYR A 295 -20.71 10.06 -2.26
CA TYR A 295 -22.16 9.80 -2.31
C TYR A 295 -22.64 8.93 -1.15
N LEU A 296 -21.94 7.83 -0.84
CA LEU A 296 -22.29 6.96 0.29
C LEU A 296 -22.25 7.70 1.64
N VAL A 297 -21.28 8.61 1.83
CA VAL A 297 -21.17 9.42 3.06
C VAL A 297 -22.26 10.50 3.09
N GLU A 298 -22.49 11.21 1.99
CA GLU A 298 -23.51 12.27 1.88
C GLU A 298 -24.92 11.73 2.14
N GLU A 299 -25.23 10.54 1.61
CA GLU A 299 -26.54 9.90 1.81
C GLU A 299 -26.62 9.10 3.13
N GLY A 300 -25.55 9.07 3.93
CA GLY A 300 -25.52 8.39 5.24
C GLY A 300 -25.55 6.85 5.16
N MET A 301 -25.18 6.28 4.01
CA MET A 301 -25.14 4.82 3.79
C MET A 301 -23.95 4.16 4.48
N VAL A 302 -22.85 4.91 4.64
CA VAL A 302 -21.67 4.47 5.39
C VAL A 302 -21.25 5.55 6.39
N ASP A 303 -20.80 5.10 7.55
CA ASP A 303 -20.16 5.95 8.54
C ASP A 303 -18.75 5.43 8.88
N LEU A 304 -17.90 6.33 9.37
CA LEU A 304 -16.49 6.05 9.66
C LEU A 304 -16.30 4.99 10.76
N LYS A 305 -17.25 4.86 11.70
CA LYS A 305 -17.18 3.81 12.73
C LYS A 305 -17.53 2.46 12.13
N GLY A 306 -18.45 2.40 11.18
CA GLY A 306 -18.75 1.22 10.36
C GLY A 306 -17.51 0.76 9.61
N LEU A 307 -16.87 1.66 8.86
CA LEU A 307 -15.67 1.39 8.07
C LEU A 307 -14.50 0.80 8.88
N LEU A 308 -14.34 1.21 10.14
CA LEU A 308 -13.33 0.68 11.07
C LEU A 308 -13.65 -0.71 11.63
N LYS A 309 -14.93 -1.04 11.79
CA LYS A 309 -15.38 -2.28 12.46
C LYS A 309 -15.62 -3.43 11.49
N GLN A 310 -15.86 -3.09 10.23
CA GLN A 310 -16.18 -4.03 9.19
C GLN A 310 -14.95 -4.30 8.31
N ASP A 311 -15.15 -5.18 7.33
CA ASP A 311 -14.17 -5.60 6.34
C ASP A 311 -14.50 -5.05 4.94
N ASP A 312 -13.61 -5.32 3.99
CA ASP A 312 -13.77 -4.91 2.60
C ASP A 312 -15.05 -5.52 1.99
N ALA A 313 -15.37 -6.78 2.29
CA ALA A 313 -16.57 -7.44 1.77
C ALA A 313 -17.87 -6.71 2.16
N TRP A 314 -17.98 -6.26 3.41
CA TRP A 314 -19.10 -5.43 3.85
C TRP A 314 -19.23 -4.14 3.04
N LEU A 315 -18.11 -3.44 2.80
CA LEU A 315 -18.12 -2.20 2.04
C LEU A 315 -18.56 -2.45 0.59
N TRP A 316 -18.03 -3.49 -0.05
CA TRP A 316 -18.36 -3.80 -1.45
C TRP A 316 -19.81 -4.24 -1.62
N ASN A 317 -20.35 -5.03 -0.68
CA ASN A 317 -21.78 -5.35 -0.69
C ASN A 317 -22.64 -4.08 -0.61
N ILE A 318 -22.29 -3.10 0.24
CA ILE A 318 -23.00 -1.82 0.29
C ILE A 318 -22.90 -1.08 -1.03
N VAL A 319 -21.70 -0.99 -1.61
CA VAL A 319 -21.48 -0.33 -2.90
C VAL A 319 -22.36 -0.98 -3.98
N GLU A 320 -22.30 -2.30 -4.10
CA GLU A 320 -23.02 -3.06 -5.11
C GLU A 320 -24.54 -2.96 -4.92
N ASP A 321 -25.03 -3.08 -3.68
CA ASP A 321 -26.46 -2.93 -3.36
C ASP A 321 -26.97 -1.52 -3.66
N VAL A 322 -26.23 -0.48 -3.28
CA VAL A 322 -26.64 0.93 -3.48
C VAL A 322 -26.70 1.29 -4.96
N PHE A 323 -25.73 0.81 -5.74
CA PHE A 323 -25.66 1.10 -7.17
C PHE A 323 -26.32 0.03 -8.04
N GLY A 324 -26.92 -1.01 -7.47
CA GLY A 324 -27.55 -2.10 -8.20
C GLY A 324 -26.59 -2.86 -9.12
N TRP A 325 -25.32 -2.96 -8.73
CA TRP A 325 -24.30 -3.67 -9.48
C TRP A 325 -24.31 -5.16 -9.15
N PRO A 326 -23.91 -6.03 -10.09
CA PRO A 326 -23.73 -7.45 -9.80
C PRO A 326 -22.66 -7.68 -8.71
N SER A 327 -22.76 -8.81 -8.02
CA SER A 327 -21.76 -9.25 -7.05
C SER A 327 -20.36 -9.29 -7.66
N ASP A 328 -19.37 -8.78 -6.92
CA ASP A 328 -17.95 -8.66 -7.29
C ASP A 328 -17.66 -7.76 -8.51
N ALA A 329 -18.66 -7.05 -9.05
CA ALA A 329 -18.49 -6.21 -10.22
C ALA A 329 -17.56 -5.01 -9.96
N VAL A 330 -17.46 -4.57 -8.69
CA VAL A 330 -16.58 -3.47 -8.26
C VAL A 330 -15.11 -3.68 -8.65
N PHE A 331 -14.70 -4.93 -8.82
CA PHE A 331 -13.32 -5.31 -9.12
C PHE A 331 -13.03 -5.50 -10.61
N ASN A 332 -14.03 -5.21 -11.45
CA ASN A 332 -13.95 -5.33 -12.89
C ASN A 332 -13.77 -3.94 -13.51
N LEU A 333 -12.80 -3.81 -14.42
CA LEU A 333 -12.56 -2.52 -15.08
C LEU A 333 -13.67 -2.20 -16.08
N ASP A 334 -14.32 -3.22 -16.63
CA ASP A 334 -15.52 -3.13 -17.46
C ASP A 334 -16.82 -3.07 -16.64
N LEU A 335 -16.76 -2.70 -15.35
CA LEU A 335 -17.93 -2.51 -14.49
C LEU A 335 -19.04 -1.70 -15.17
N LEU A 336 -18.69 -0.70 -15.98
CA LEU A 336 -19.65 0.15 -16.68
C LEU A 336 -20.06 -0.39 -18.06
N GLY A 337 -19.75 -1.63 -18.41
CA GLY A 337 -20.07 -2.26 -19.70
C GLY A 337 -19.08 -1.94 -20.83
N GLY A 338 -17.96 -1.29 -20.52
CA GLY A 338 -16.91 -0.95 -21.46
C GLY A 338 -15.57 -0.70 -20.77
N TRP A 339 -14.47 -0.86 -21.50
CA TRP A 339 -13.14 -0.63 -20.95
C TRP A 339 -12.86 0.87 -20.80
N PRO A 340 -12.34 1.32 -19.65
CA PRO A 340 -12.00 2.73 -19.46
C PRO A 340 -10.85 3.13 -20.37
N MET A 341 -10.95 4.34 -20.92
CA MET A 341 -9.92 5.04 -21.67
C MET A 341 -9.37 6.20 -20.86
N ARG A 342 -8.23 6.74 -21.30
CA ARG A 342 -7.52 7.82 -20.60
C ARG A 342 -6.89 8.81 -21.56
N ARG A 343 -6.95 10.10 -21.20
CA ARG A 343 -6.27 11.20 -21.87
C ARG A 343 -5.67 12.15 -20.83
N GLU A 344 -4.53 12.71 -21.16
CA GLU A 344 -3.76 13.62 -20.29
C GLU A 344 -3.83 15.06 -20.83
N PHE A 345 -3.81 16.03 -19.92
CA PHE A 345 -3.94 17.46 -20.23
C PHE A 345 -2.99 18.29 -19.37
N ASP A 346 -2.48 19.38 -19.95
CA ASP A 346 -1.64 20.36 -19.24
C ASP A 346 -2.47 21.38 -18.45
N PHE A 347 -3.69 21.68 -18.94
CA PHE A 347 -4.56 22.71 -18.36
C PHE A 347 -5.93 22.13 -17.96
N LYS A 348 -6.42 22.52 -16.77
CA LYS A 348 -7.74 22.11 -16.24
C LYS A 348 -8.88 22.51 -17.18
N LYS A 349 -8.76 23.67 -17.85
CA LYS A 349 -9.78 24.17 -18.77
C LYS A 349 -9.98 23.20 -19.95
N ASP A 350 -8.91 22.83 -20.64
CA ASP A 350 -8.95 21.93 -21.79
C ASP A 350 -9.50 20.55 -21.42
N LEU A 351 -9.14 20.06 -20.22
CA LEU A 351 -9.71 18.84 -19.67
C LEU A 351 -11.23 18.93 -19.54
N LEU A 352 -11.74 20.01 -18.93
CA LEU A 352 -13.17 20.18 -18.66
C LEU A 352 -13.98 20.44 -19.95
N GLU A 353 -13.38 21.08 -20.95
CA GLU A 353 -13.96 21.18 -22.29
C GLU A 353 -14.11 19.79 -22.93
N CYS A 354 -13.05 18.97 -22.90
CA CYS A 354 -13.10 17.60 -23.42
C CYS A 354 -14.07 16.70 -22.63
N GLU A 355 -14.15 16.87 -21.31
CA GLU A 355 -15.12 16.18 -20.46
C GLU A 355 -16.56 16.50 -20.89
N ASN A 356 -16.89 17.78 -21.08
CA ASN A 356 -18.21 18.20 -21.54
C ASN A 356 -18.55 17.62 -22.91
N GLU A 357 -17.60 17.58 -23.84
CA GLU A 357 -17.81 16.97 -25.16
C GLU A 357 -18.09 15.46 -25.09
N LEU A 358 -17.34 14.72 -24.27
CA LEU A 358 -17.52 13.29 -24.09
C LEU A 358 -18.84 12.97 -23.37
N ARG A 359 -19.17 13.75 -22.34
CA ARG A 359 -20.44 13.61 -21.62
C ARG A 359 -21.64 13.93 -22.49
N ALA A 360 -21.55 14.93 -23.38
CA ALA A 360 -22.59 15.23 -24.37
C ALA A 360 -22.81 14.08 -25.38
N LYS A 361 -21.80 13.22 -25.58
CA LYS A 361 -21.90 11.98 -26.37
C LYS A 361 -22.40 10.78 -25.56
N GLY A 362 -22.76 10.97 -24.30
CA GLY A 362 -23.23 9.92 -23.41
C GLY A 362 -22.12 9.05 -22.79
N CYS A 363 -20.86 9.49 -22.82
CA CYS A 363 -19.77 8.78 -22.14
C CYS A 363 -19.83 9.03 -20.64
N PHE A 364 -19.50 8.02 -19.82
CA PHE A 364 -19.15 8.24 -18.42
C PHE A 364 -17.77 8.89 -18.34
N THR A 365 -17.59 9.91 -17.49
CA THR A 365 -16.34 10.68 -17.37
C THR A 365 -15.88 10.80 -15.93
N LEU A 366 -14.56 10.83 -15.73
CA LEU A 366 -13.92 11.01 -14.43
C LEU A 366 -12.75 11.99 -14.55
N VAL A 367 -12.87 13.13 -13.88
CA VAL A 367 -11.87 14.21 -13.85
C VAL A 367 -10.91 14.05 -12.67
N VAL A 368 -9.62 14.21 -12.94
CA VAL A 368 -8.55 13.95 -11.97
C VAL A 368 -7.49 15.05 -12.02
N ASP A 369 -7.16 15.61 -10.85
CA ASP A 369 -5.92 16.36 -10.58
C ASP A 369 -5.05 15.49 -9.64
N PRO A 370 -3.96 14.86 -10.11
CA PRO A 370 -3.06 14.08 -9.26
C PRO A 370 -2.39 14.89 -8.14
N GLY A 371 -2.36 16.23 -8.26
CA GLY A 371 -1.86 17.14 -7.21
C GLY A 371 -2.65 17.04 -5.91
N ASP A 372 -3.91 16.60 -5.95
CA ASP A 372 -4.76 16.38 -4.77
C ASP A 372 -4.32 15.16 -3.93
N PHE A 373 -3.53 14.24 -4.51
CA PHE A 373 -3.35 12.88 -3.97
C PHE A 373 -1.91 12.50 -3.64
N GLN A 374 -0.92 13.20 -4.20
CA GLN A 374 0.48 12.76 -4.11
C GLN A 374 1.42 13.90 -3.74
N ILE A 375 1.54 14.18 -2.43
CA ILE A 375 2.69 14.95 -1.93
C ILE A 375 3.92 14.05 -1.96
N SER A 376 4.79 14.26 -2.94
CA SER A 376 6.05 13.53 -3.09
C SER A 376 7.00 13.88 -1.93
N LYS A 377 7.07 13.01 -0.92
CA LYS A 377 8.19 12.97 0.03
C LYS A 377 9.32 12.15 -0.57
N SER A 378 10.57 12.59 -0.36
CA SER A 378 11.78 11.85 -0.74
C SER A 378 11.72 10.41 -0.24
N LYS A 379 11.93 9.46 -1.14
CA LYS A 379 11.93 8.02 -0.84
C LYS A 379 13.31 7.54 -0.40
N THR A 380 14.38 8.22 -0.84
CA THR A 380 15.76 7.87 -0.52
C THR A 380 16.22 8.37 0.85
N ASP A 381 15.69 9.50 1.33
CA ASP A 381 16.10 10.09 2.62
C ASP A 381 15.68 9.30 3.86
N LYS A 382 14.80 8.32 3.68
CA LYS A 382 14.30 7.46 4.77
C LYS A 382 15.32 6.41 5.24
N TYR A 383 16.37 6.17 4.48
CA TYR A 383 17.34 5.09 4.72
C TYR A 383 18.73 5.66 4.92
N ASN A 384 19.49 5.08 5.84
CA ASN A 384 20.88 5.50 6.09
C ASN A 384 21.89 4.51 5.52
N VAL A 385 23.04 5.04 5.10
CA VAL A 385 24.25 4.34 4.65
C VAL A 385 25.47 4.90 5.39
N LEU A 386 26.62 4.24 5.22
CA LEU A 386 27.90 4.83 5.64
C LEU A 386 28.46 5.71 4.52
N ASP A 387 28.89 6.91 4.86
CA ASP A 387 29.70 7.73 3.96
C ASP A 387 31.15 7.22 3.86
N ARG A 388 31.98 7.89 3.06
CA ARG A 388 33.40 7.56 2.88
C ARG A 388 34.24 7.64 4.18
N TYR A 389 33.71 8.24 5.23
CA TYR A 389 34.34 8.38 6.54
C TYR A 389 33.77 7.41 7.58
N GLY A 390 32.84 6.53 7.19
CA GLY A 390 32.19 5.59 8.09
C GLY A 390 31.08 6.20 8.95
N LYS A 391 30.58 7.40 8.60
CA LYS A 391 29.49 8.07 9.32
C LYS A 391 28.14 7.70 8.74
N ALA A 392 27.14 7.51 9.61
CA ALA A 392 25.77 7.26 9.21
C ALA A 392 25.08 8.51 8.64
N VAL A 393 24.81 8.49 7.34
CA VAL A 393 24.15 9.58 6.58
C VAL A 393 22.94 9.04 5.80
N PRO A 394 21.92 9.87 5.49
CA PRO A 394 20.88 9.52 4.53
C PRO A 394 21.47 9.07 3.18
N TYR A 395 20.79 8.15 2.50
CA TYR A 395 21.24 7.62 1.21
C TYR A 395 21.50 8.72 0.17
N SER A 396 20.66 9.76 0.16
CA SER A 396 20.82 10.92 -0.73
C SER A 396 22.13 11.69 -0.53
N LEU A 397 22.68 11.70 0.70
CA LEU A 397 23.94 12.36 0.99
C LEU A 397 25.13 11.46 0.70
N GLY A 398 25.01 10.16 0.95
CA GLY A 398 26.06 9.18 0.63
C GLY A 398 26.21 8.93 -0.87
N PHE A 399 25.10 8.90 -1.61
CA PHE A 399 25.01 8.55 -3.03
C PHE A 399 24.12 9.55 -3.79
N PRO A 400 24.50 10.84 -3.88
CA PRO A 400 23.63 11.89 -4.40
C PRO A 400 23.24 11.71 -5.86
N VAL A 401 24.13 11.19 -6.71
CA VAL A 401 23.85 10.97 -8.13
C VAL A 401 22.82 9.85 -8.30
N GLN A 402 23.04 8.69 -7.67
CA GLN A 402 22.12 7.55 -7.69
C GLN A 402 20.76 7.93 -7.10
N SER A 403 20.76 8.64 -5.97
CA SER A 403 19.55 9.16 -5.34
C SER A 403 18.77 10.07 -6.28
N ALA A 404 19.43 11.01 -6.98
CA ALA A 404 18.75 11.89 -7.92
C ALA A 404 18.08 11.11 -9.07
N VAL A 405 18.76 10.08 -9.59
CA VAL A 405 18.20 9.20 -10.63
C VAL A 405 16.99 8.41 -10.12
N LEU A 406 17.07 7.88 -8.90
CA LEU A 406 15.97 7.14 -8.26
C LEU A 406 14.77 8.04 -7.99
N GLU A 407 14.97 9.22 -7.41
CA GLU A 407 13.91 10.19 -7.15
C GLU A 407 13.27 10.65 -8.47
N GLU A 408 14.05 10.85 -9.53
CA GLU A 408 13.52 11.14 -10.85
C GLU A 408 12.72 9.97 -11.43
N SER A 409 13.12 8.72 -11.18
CA SER A 409 12.33 7.53 -11.54
C SER A 409 10.98 7.49 -10.81
N PHE A 410 10.96 7.80 -9.52
CA PHE A 410 9.70 7.94 -8.76
C PHE A 410 8.83 9.06 -9.36
N LYS A 411 9.39 10.24 -9.60
CA LYS A 411 8.67 11.40 -10.17
C LYS A 411 8.12 11.14 -11.57
N LYS A 412 8.95 10.63 -12.48
CA LYS A 412 8.56 10.27 -13.87
C LYS A 412 7.35 9.36 -13.91
N ARG A 413 7.27 8.44 -12.94
CA ARG A 413 6.21 7.42 -12.85
C ARG A 413 4.91 7.95 -12.23
N VAL A 414 4.89 9.18 -11.71
CA VAL A 414 3.68 9.86 -11.20
C VAL A 414 2.84 10.46 -12.34
N ASN A 415 3.30 10.35 -13.60
CA ASN A 415 2.78 11.04 -14.80
C ASN A 415 2.94 12.56 -14.70
N TYR A 416 3.66 13.14 -15.66
CA TYR A 416 4.02 14.57 -15.68
C TYR A 416 2.83 15.51 -15.89
N HIS A 417 1.70 15.00 -16.38
CA HIS A 417 0.54 15.81 -16.68
C HIS A 417 -0.37 15.93 -15.47
N ARG A 418 -0.57 17.17 -15.04
CA ARG A 418 -1.34 17.55 -13.86
C ARG A 418 -2.83 17.23 -13.98
N PHE A 419 -3.36 17.01 -15.18
CA PHE A 419 -4.79 16.77 -15.36
C PHE A 419 -5.02 15.52 -16.20
N GLN A 420 -5.89 14.62 -15.73
CA GLN A 420 -6.21 13.37 -16.41
C GLN A 420 -7.71 13.19 -16.49
N LEU A 421 -8.19 12.81 -17.68
CA LEU A 421 -9.58 12.43 -17.92
C LEU A 421 -9.63 10.94 -18.21
N TYR A 422 -10.48 10.24 -17.47
CA TYR A 422 -10.85 8.86 -17.79
C TYR A 422 -12.27 8.83 -18.30
N TRP A 423 -12.59 7.95 -19.25
CA TRP A 423 -13.96 7.80 -19.73
C TRP A 423 -14.29 6.38 -20.19
N VAL A 424 -15.58 6.05 -20.17
CA VAL A 424 -16.13 4.81 -20.73
C VAL A 424 -17.19 5.20 -21.76
N GLU A 425 -17.05 4.70 -22.99
CA GLU A 425 -18.03 4.89 -24.05
C GLU A 425 -19.20 3.92 -23.90
N ASN A 426 -20.42 4.38 -24.22
CA ASN A 426 -21.65 3.57 -24.21
C ASN A 426 -21.86 2.75 -22.92
N PRO A 427 -21.83 3.39 -21.74
CA PRO A 427 -21.87 2.64 -20.48
C PRO A 427 -23.24 1.94 -20.28
N GLN A 428 -23.22 0.66 -19.89
CA GLN A 428 -24.41 -0.21 -19.81
C GLN A 428 -24.94 -0.40 -18.37
N ASN A 429 -24.13 -0.11 -17.34
CA ASN A 429 -24.47 -0.32 -15.91
C ASN A 429 -24.66 0.99 -15.13
N ILE A 430 -25.16 2.03 -15.79
CA ILE A 430 -25.50 3.30 -15.15
C ILE A 430 -26.90 3.19 -14.55
N THR A 431 -26.98 2.91 -13.25
CA THR A 431 -28.24 2.95 -12.50
C THR A 431 -28.62 4.37 -12.13
N PRO A 432 -29.90 4.66 -11.82
CA PRO A 432 -30.32 6.01 -11.42
C PRO A 432 -29.54 6.58 -10.22
N GLN A 433 -29.17 5.72 -9.27
CA GLN A 433 -28.37 6.07 -8.10
C GLN A 433 -26.94 6.43 -8.51
N PHE A 434 -26.34 5.65 -9.42
CA PHE A 434 -25.00 5.93 -9.93
C PHE A 434 -24.96 7.20 -10.78
N GLU A 435 -25.98 7.43 -11.61
CA GLU A 435 -26.14 8.66 -12.38
C GLU A 435 -26.24 9.89 -11.46
N LYS A 436 -27.02 9.78 -10.38
CA LYS A 436 -27.13 10.84 -9.34
C LYS A 436 -25.77 11.10 -8.67
N ALA A 437 -25.04 10.05 -8.29
CA ALA A 437 -23.72 10.17 -7.68
C ALA A 437 -22.71 10.84 -8.65
N TRP A 438 -22.72 10.42 -9.92
CA TRP A 438 -21.87 10.97 -10.96
C TRP A 438 -22.20 12.44 -11.26
N ALA A 439 -23.47 12.81 -11.37
CA ALA A 439 -23.88 14.20 -11.57
C ALA A 439 -23.41 15.13 -10.44
N ARG A 440 -23.43 14.67 -9.18
CA ARG A 440 -22.87 15.43 -8.05
C ARG A 440 -21.35 15.57 -8.14
N ALA A 441 -20.66 14.51 -8.56
CA ALA A 441 -19.22 14.57 -8.78
C ALA A 441 -18.85 15.58 -9.88
N VAL A 442 -19.55 15.54 -11.02
CA VAL A 442 -19.39 16.50 -12.12
C VAL A 442 -19.60 17.93 -11.62
N HIS A 443 -20.67 18.18 -10.85
CA HIS A 443 -20.91 19.51 -10.29
C HIS A 443 -19.72 20.00 -9.46
N ARG A 444 -19.15 19.16 -8.58
CA ARG A 444 -17.95 19.51 -7.79
C ARG A 444 -16.75 19.88 -8.66
N TRP A 445 -16.46 19.08 -9.68
CA TRP A 445 -15.29 19.30 -10.56
C TRP A 445 -15.34 20.64 -11.30
N HIS A 446 -16.55 21.05 -11.70
CA HIS A 446 -16.80 22.32 -12.40
C HIS A 446 -16.98 23.50 -11.45
N SER A 447 -17.47 23.30 -10.22
CA SER A 447 -17.63 24.40 -9.24
C SER A 447 -16.29 24.87 -8.64
N GLU A 448 -15.27 24.02 -8.60
CA GLU A 448 -13.91 24.37 -8.15
C GLU A 448 -13.13 25.23 -9.18
N GLN A 449 -13.81 25.96 -10.06
CA GLN A 449 -13.23 26.95 -10.97
C GLN A 449 -13.47 28.40 -10.53
N GLU A 450 -14.39 28.63 -9.59
CA GLU A 450 -14.66 29.91 -8.95
C GLU A 450 -13.86 30.07 -7.66
#